data_AF-A0A954QQ61-F1
#
_entry.id   AF-A0A954QQ61-F1
#
_cell.length_a   1.000
_cell.length_b   1.000
_cell.length_c   1.000
_cell.angle_alpha   90.00
_cell.angle_beta   90.00
_cell.angle_gamma   90.00
#
_symmetry.space_group_name_H-M   'P 1'
#
loop_
_entity.id
_entity.type
_entity.pdbx_description
1 polymer ?
#
loop_
_entity_poly.entity_id
_entity_poly.type
_entity_poly.pdbx_seq_one_letter_code
_entity_poly.pdbx_strand_id
1 'polypeptide(L)'
;ANRGISGDTTRGMLIRLQDDVLSLKPTAVVLLMGTNDLEEQAEPAQIASNLKLIIAELKQHYPQLPIVLCQVFPSAASKKRPADKIRQINQLYAAAVKGDPQITVVDTWTLFADAKGDAKPEEFPDLLHPNAVGYLKWGAALRPIFATLDLIETEDDQFTPESGYELLFNGHDLTGWGFRPTSKEDQESARRWQASDPNAAAWPIVTEPVSFDGQGKSNDGRYAVHHGRLVVTTPAEGRRIQQLWTTRDFQGDFTLKLEFRATPNADSGVFLRGKQLQCRDFSLAGPYKQLQNYRAQDWNELVVVARGNRAECRCNGELIEAAFELPDTGPFGLEGDRGQMEYRRIRWKQD
;
A
#
# COMPACT_ATOMS: atom_id res chain seq x y z
N ALA A 1 21.74 1.13 -9.97
CA ALA A 1 22.43 2.39 -10.30
C ALA A 1 21.44 3.56 -10.17
N ASN A 2 21.91 4.78 -9.90
CA ASN A 2 21.07 5.98 -9.99
C ASN A 2 21.42 6.73 -11.29
N ARG A 3 20.41 7.06 -12.09
CA ARG A 3 20.53 7.73 -13.40
C ARG A 3 19.70 9.01 -13.46
N GLY A 4 19.41 9.62 -12.32
CA GLY A 4 18.80 10.94 -12.26
C GLY A 4 19.77 12.00 -12.77
N ILE A 5 19.29 12.90 -13.62
CA ILE A 5 20.02 14.08 -14.08
C ILE A 5 19.20 15.31 -13.69
N SER A 6 19.82 16.27 -13.02
CA SER A 6 19.15 17.50 -12.60
C SER A 6 18.63 18.27 -13.82
N GLY A 7 17.39 18.75 -13.74
CA GLY A 7 16.74 19.49 -14.83
C GLY A 7 16.25 18.63 -16.00
N ASP A 8 16.46 17.31 -15.98
CA ASP A 8 16.05 16.45 -17.09
C ASP A 8 14.52 16.37 -17.24
N THR A 9 14.06 16.19 -18.47
CA THR A 9 12.65 16.09 -18.86
C THR A 9 12.31 14.67 -19.29
N THR A 10 11.03 14.32 -19.37
CA THR A 10 10.61 13.00 -19.90
C THR A 10 11.11 12.75 -21.32
N ARG A 11 11.27 13.80 -22.14
CA ARG A 11 11.89 13.72 -23.47
C ARG A 11 13.38 13.34 -23.39
N GLY A 12 14.13 14.00 -22.50
CA GLY A 12 15.56 13.70 -22.31
C GLY A 12 15.78 12.29 -21.77
N MET A 13 14.94 11.85 -20.82
CA MET A 13 14.93 10.48 -20.32
C MET A 13 14.68 9.45 -21.41
N LEU A 14 13.75 9.70 -22.33
CA LEU A 14 13.49 8.81 -23.47
C LEU A 14 14.72 8.70 -24.40
N ILE A 15 15.40 9.81 -24.68
CA ILE A 15 16.59 9.84 -25.54
C ILE A 15 17.73 8.99 -24.97
N ARG A 16 17.94 9.03 -23.66
CA ARG A 16 19.04 8.31 -22.98
C ARG A 16 18.64 6.93 -22.46
N LEU A 17 17.41 6.48 -22.68
CA LEU A 17 16.86 5.26 -22.09
C LEU A 17 17.72 4.02 -22.39
N GLN A 18 18.24 3.93 -23.62
CA GLN A 18 19.12 2.84 -24.03
C GLN A 18 20.37 2.76 -23.14
N ASP A 19 21.13 3.84 -23.05
CA ASP A 19 22.44 3.83 -22.38
C ASP A 19 22.31 3.81 -20.85
N ASP A 20 21.34 4.56 -20.32
CA ASP A 20 21.21 4.73 -18.88
C ASP A 20 20.41 3.61 -18.21
N VAL A 21 19.53 2.90 -18.93
CA VAL A 21 18.68 1.86 -18.34
C VAL A 21 18.88 0.53 -19.04
N LEU A 22 18.60 0.45 -20.34
CA LEU A 22 18.52 -0.83 -21.03
C LEU A 22 19.87 -1.56 -21.05
N SER A 23 20.96 -0.85 -21.31
CA SER A 23 22.32 -1.41 -21.32
C SER A 23 22.79 -1.95 -19.95
N LEU A 24 22.11 -1.57 -18.85
CA LEU A 24 22.46 -2.02 -17.50
C LEU A 24 21.79 -3.34 -17.09
N LYS A 25 20.82 -3.84 -17.86
CA LYS A 25 20.08 -5.07 -17.56
C LYS A 25 19.47 -5.06 -16.14
N PRO A 26 18.61 -4.09 -15.83
CA PRO A 26 18.06 -3.94 -14.49
C PRO A 26 17.15 -5.11 -14.11
N THR A 27 17.08 -5.43 -12.81
CA THR A 27 16.10 -6.35 -12.24
C THR A 27 14.78 -5.65 -11.90
N ALA A 28 14.80 -4.34 -11.71
CA ALA A 28 13.63 -3.46 -11.54
C ALA A 28 14.02 -2.02 -11.88
N VAL A 29 13.03 -1.17 -12.21
CA VAL A 29 13.24 0.26 -12.50
C VAL A 29 12.31 1.11 -11.66
N VAL A 30 12.85 2.17 -11.03
CA VAL A 30 12.06 3.19 -10.34
C VAL A 30 12.03 4.46 -11.19
N LEU A 31 10.83 4.96 -11.45
CA LEU A 31 10.60 6.13 -12.30
C LEU A 31 9.98 7.28 -11.47
N LEU A 32 10.65 8.43 -11.47
CA LEU A 32 10.13 9.71 -11.00
C LEU A 32 10.51 10.77 -12.04
N MET A 33 9.53 11.29 -12.76
CA MET A 33 9.78 12.16 -13.93
C MET A 33 8.58 13.05 -14.26
N GLY A 34 8.83 14.21 -14.89
CA GLY A 34 7.78 15.10 -15.39
C GLY A 34 7.76 16.50 -14.78
N THR A 35 8.40 16.73 -13.62
CA THR A 35 8.33 18.05 -12.95
C THR A 35 9.04 19.16 -13.73
N ASN A 36 10.15 18.85 -14.43
CA ASN A 36 10.89 19.84 -15.21
C ASN A 36 10.26 20.10 -16.58
N ASP A 37 9.49 19.14 -17.11
CA ASP A 37 8.72 19.34 -18.34
C ASP A 37 7.74 20.52 -18.19
N LEU A 38 7.17 20.74 -17.00
CA LEU A 38 6.32 21.89 -16.70
C LEU A 38 7.10 23.22 -16.73
N GLU A 39 8.36 23.22 -16.30
CA GLU A 39 9.22 24.41 -16.40
C GLU A 39 9.52 24.76 -17.87
N GLU A 40 9.63 23.75 -18.74
CA GLU A 40 9.71 23.90 -20.20
C GLU A 40 8.34 24.14 -20.87
N GLN A 41 7.27 24.34 -20.10
CA GLN A 41 5.90 24.61 -20.59
C GLN A 41 5.29 23.45 -21.39
N ALA A 42 5.76 22.21 -21.20
CA ALA A 42 5.12 21.04 -21.77
C ALA A 42 3.76 20.79 -21.12
N GLU A 43 2.78 20.39 -21.93
CA GLU A 43 1.46 20.01 -21.43
C GLU A 43 1.46 18.63 -20.79
N PRO A 44 0.71 18.39 -19.69
CA PRO A 44 0.62 17.09 -19.02
C PRO A 44 0.36 15.89 -19.95
N ALA A 45 -0.42 16.10 -21.02
CA ALA A 45 -0.67 15.07 -22.02
C ALA A 45 0.60 14.64 -22.79
N GLN A 46 1.49 15.57 -23.11
CA GLN A 46 2.77 15.27 -23.76
C GLN A 46 3.70 14.49 -22.82
N ILE A 47 3.73 14.91 -21.54
CA ILE A 47 4.52 14.25 -20.49
C ILE A 47 4.07 12.79 -20.32
N ALA A 48 2.75 12.56 -20.24
CA ALA A 48 2.18 11.22 -20.17
C ALA A 48 2.39 10.38 -21.45
N SER A 49 2.45 11.02 -22.62
CA SER A 49 2.80 10.34 -23.87
C SER A 49 4.24 9.80 -23.83
N ASN A 50 5.18 10.61 -23.33
CA ASN A 50 6.57 10.18 -23.17
C ASN A 50 6.71 9.03 -22.16
N LEU A 51 5.96 9.05 -21.04
CA LEU A 51 5.89 7.90 -20.13
C LEU A 51 5.48 6.61 -20.84
N LYS A 52 4.44 6.66 -21.69
CA LYS A 52 3.98 5.47 -22.44
C LYS A 52 5.06 4.94 -23.37
N LEU A 53 5.81 5.81 -24.04
CA LEU A 53 6.94 5.41 -24.90
C LEU A 53 8.05 4.76 -24.08
N ILE A 54 8.42 5.33 -22.94
CA ILE A 54 9.43 4.76 -22.03
C ILE A 54 8.99 3.37 -21.55
N ILE A 55 7.75 3.21 -21.10
CA ILE A 55 7.21 1.93 -20.64
C ILE A 55 7.20 0.89 -21.78
N ALA A 56 6.76 1.28 -22.97
CA ALA A 56 6.74 0.40 -24.12
C ALA A 56 8.14 -0.13 -24.45
N GLU A 57 9.15 0.74 -24.46
CA GLU A 57 10.53 0.37 -24.73
C GLU A 57 11.10 -0.56 -23.65
N LEU A 58 10.85 -0.26 -22.37
CA LEU A 58 11.26 -1.09 -21.24
C LEU A 58 10.68 -2.51 -21.35
N LYS A 59 9.40 -2.62 -21.69
CA LYS A 59 8.70 -3.91 -21.81
C LYS A 59 9.08 -4.69 -23.04
N GLN A 60 9.35 -4.01 -24.15
CA GLN A 60 9.86 -4.66 -25.35
C GLN A 60 11.21 -5.33 -25.08
N HIS A 61 12.09 -4.69 -24.30
CA HIS A 61 13.40 -5.22 -23.95
C HIS A 61 13.35 -6.23 -22.80
N TYR A 62 12.49 -5.99 -21.81
CA TYR A 62 12.37 -6.79 -20.60
C TYR A 62 10.90 -7.07 -20.28
N PRO A 63 10.30 -8.14 -20.84
CA PRO A 63 8.86 -8.41 -20.74
C PRO A 63 8.31 -8.70 -19.33
N GLN A 64 9.19 -8.88 -18.35
CA GLN A 64 8.85 -9.19 -16.95
C GLN A 64 9.43 -8.17 -15.96
N LEU A 65 9.99 -7.05 -16.45
CA LEU A 65 10.66 -6.07 -15.61
C LEU A 65 9.66 -5.34 -14.70
N PRO A 66 9.79 -5.45 -13.38
CA PRO A 66 9.01 -4.65 -12.45
C PRO A 66 9.36 -3.17 -12.59
N ILE A 67 8.32 -2.34 -12.71
CA ILE A 67 8.44 -0.89 -12.80
C ILE A 67 7.72 -0.27 -11.59
N VAL A 68 8.45 0.51 -10.81
CA VAL A 68 7.89 1.30 -9.71
C VAL A 68 7.74 2.74 -10.19
N LEU A 69 6.50 3.18 -10.39
CA LEU A 69 6.21 4.54 -10.86
C LEU A 69 5.83 5.42 -9.66
N CYS A 70 6.72 6.32 -9.28
CA CYS A 70 6.40 7.36 -8.32
C CYS A 70 5.51 8.41 -9.00
N GLN A 71 4.44 8.82 -8.30
CA GLN A 71 3.76 10.04 -8.67
C GLN A 71 4.74 11.22 -8.59
N VAL A 72 4.63 12.15 -9.53
CA VAL A 72 5.40 13.39 -9.53
C VAL A 72 5.16 14.08 -8.19
N PHE A 73 6.24 14.53 -7.54
CA PHE A 73 6.15 15.24 -6.26
C PHE A 73 5.44 16.60 -6.43
N PRO A 74 4.85 17.14 -5.35
CA PRO A 74 4.43 18.53 -5.34
C PRO A 74 5.61 19.48 -5.49
N SER A 75 5.29 20.67 -5.99
CA SER A 75 6.17 21.83 -6.01
C SER A 75 5.30 23.06 -5.71
N ALA A 76 5.63 24.23 -6.23
CA ALA A 76 4.81 25.42 -6.05
C ALA A 76 4.60 26.13 -7.40
N ALA A 77 3.50 26.88 -7.50
CA ALA A 77 3.24 27.73 -8.67
C ALA A 77 4.36 28.76 -8.90
N SER A 78 4.99 29.26 -7.83
CA SER A 78 6.17 30.15 -7.91
C SER A 78 7.39 29.51 -8.56
N LYS A 79 7.43 28.17 -8.66
CA LYS A 79 8.42 27.39 -9.39
C LYS A 79 7.95 26.97 -10.79
N LYS A 80 6.89 27.60 -11.31
CA LYS A 80 6.26 27.26 -12.61
C LYS A 80 5.73 25.82 -12.65
N ARG A 81 5.39 25.25 -11.50
CA ARG A 81 4.96 23.86 -11.33
C ARG A 81 3.66 23.83 -10.50
N PRO A 82 2.56 24.39 -11.03
CA PRO A 82 1.35 24.56 -10.26
C PRO A 82 0.68 23.20 -9.98
N ALA A 83 0.06 23.10 -8.81
CA ALA A 83 -0.43 21.82 -8.29
C ALA A 83 -1.50 21.14 -9.16
N ASP A 84 -2.32 21.91 -9.87
CA ASP A 84 -3.32 21.39 -10.82
C ASP A 84 -2.67 20.65 -11.99
N LYS A 85 -1.59 21.20 -12.57
CA LYS A 85 -0.86 20.55 -13.67
C LYS A 85 -0.18 19.27 -13.22
N ILE A 86 0.43 19.27 -12.02
CA ILE A 86 1.08 18.05 -11.52
C ILE A 86 0.04 16.96 -11.18
N ARG A 87 -1.09 17.34 -10.56
CA ARG A 87 -2.22 16.41 -10.36
C ARG A 87 -2.71 15.83 -11.69
N GLN A 88 -2.79 16.65 -12.74
CA GLN A 88 -3.15 16.18 -14.08
C GLN A 88 -2.13 15.18 -14.64
N ILE A 89 -0.82 15.42 -14.47
CA ILE A 89 0.23 14.44 -14.83
C ILE A 89 0.01 13.12 -14.09
N ASN A 90 -0.16 13.16 -12.77
CA ASN A 90 -0.33 11.97 -11.93
C ASN A 90 -1.59 11.17 -12.30
N GLN A 91 -2.69 11.85 -12.64
CA GLN A 91 -3.91 11.22 -13.15
C GLN A 91 -3.68 10.54 -14.51
N LEU A 92 -2.97 11.19 -15.43
CA LEU A 92 -2.65 10.64 -16.74
C LEU A 92 -1.67 9.47 -16.64
N TYR A 93 -0.72 9.52 -15.72
CA TYR A 93 0.20 8.42 -15.41
C TYR A 93 -0.57 7.21 -14.88
N ALA A 94 -1.44 7.41 -13.88
CA ALA A 94 -2.28 6.34 -13.33
C ALA A 94 -3.18 5.73 -14.42
N ALA A 95 -3.76 6.54 -15.29
CA ALA A 95 -4.56 6.06 -16.42
C ALA A 95 -3.72 5.30 -17.46
N ALA A 96 -2.47 5.72 -17.71
CA ALA A 96 -1.58 5.09 -18.68
C ALA A 96 -1.12 3.68 -18.26
N VAL A 97 -1.06 3.42 -16.95
CA VAL A 97 -0.57 2.15 -16.38
C VAL A 97 -1.66 1.31 -15.72
N LYS A 98 -2.92 1.75 -15.80
CA LYS A 98 -4.06 1.04 -15.24
C LYS A 98 -4.16 -0.36 -15.85
N GLY A 99 -4.31 -1.37 -14.99
CA GLY A 99 -4.42 -2.77 -15.41
C GLY A 99 -3.08 -3.44 -15.71
N ASP A 100 -1.97 -2.73 -15.55
CA ASP A 100 -0.64 -3.26 -15.86
C ASP A 100 -0.01 -3.97 -14.64
N PRO A 101 0.11 -5.31 -14.63
CA PRO A 101 0.62 -6.04 -13.49
C PRO A 101 2.12 -5.87 -13.25
N GLN A 102 2.86 -5.30 -14.21
CA GLN A 102 4.30 -5.03 -14.05
C GLN A 102 4.56 -3.69 -13.35
N ILE A 103 3.54 -2.85 -13.18
CA ILE A 103 3.72 -1.47 -12.74
C ILE A 103 3.06 -1.27 -11.38
N THR A 104 3.86 -0.89 -10.39
CA THR A 104 3.37 -0.46 -9.07
C THR A 104 3.46 1.05 -8.97
N VAL A 105 2.32 1.72 -8.80
CA VAL A 105 2.26 3.17 -8.59
C VAL A 105 2.41 3.47 -7.10
N VAL A 106 3.33 4.37 -6.75
CA VAL A 106 3.54 4.83 -5.38
C VAL A 106 3.02 6.26 -5.24
N ASP A 107 2.11 6.48 -4.27
CA ASP A 107 1.53 7.80 -3.97
C ASP A 107 2.52 8.68 -3.21
N THR A 108 3.52 9.17 -3.95
CA THR A 108 4.50 10.13 -3.45
C THR A 108 4.00 11.58 -3.50
N TRP A 109 2.87 11.86 -4.17
CA TRP A 109 2.28 13.20 -4.16
C TRP A 109 1.69 13.52 -2.79
N THR A 110 0.77 12.69 -2.28
CA THR A 110 0.10 12.94 -1.00
C THR A 110 1.08 12.91 0.18
N LEU A 111 2.16 12.14 0.06
CA LEU A 111 3.25 12.12 1.04
C LEU A 111 3.83 13.52 1.31
N PHE A 112 4.04 14.29 0.26
CA PHE A 112 4.77 15.57 0.31
C PHE A 112 3.89 16.81 0.15
N ALA A 113 2.65 16.64 -0.29
CA ALA A 113 1.75 17.76 -0.56
C ALA A 113 1.15 18.32 0.73
N ASP A 114 1.10 19.64 0.82
CA ASP A 114 0.33 20.33 1.84
C ASP A 114 -1.17 20.36 1.48
N ALA A 115 -1.99 21.03 2.29
CA ALA A 115 -3.42 21.14 2.07
C ALA A 115 -3.82 21.89 0.78
N LYS A 116 -2.92 22.71 0.22
CA LYS A 116 -3.12 23.43 -1.05
C LYS A 116 -2.65 22.61 -2.25
N GLY A 117 -1.84 21.58 -2.01
CA GLY A 117 -1.19 20.75 -3.02
C GLY A 117 0.22 21.22 -3.35
N ASP A 118 0.77 22.17 -2.59
CA ASP A 118 2.15 22.63 -2.76
C ASP A 118 3.11 21.77 -1.92
N ALA A 119 4.41 21.84 -2.22
CA ALA A 119 5.42 21.14 -1.44
C ALA A 119 5.56 21.74 -0.03
N LYS A 120 5.65 20.88 0.99
CA LYS A 120 5.89 21.29 2.38
C LYS A 120 7.27 21.93 2.55
N PRO A 121 7.39 23.21 2.95
CA PRO A 121 8.68 23.90 3.06
C PRO A 121 9.68 23.23 4.03
N GLU A 122 9.16 22.55 5.05
CA GLU A 122 9.95 21.86 6.07
C GLU A 122 10.70 20.65 5.49
N GLU A 123 10.21 20.11 4.39
CA GLU A 123 10.77 18.97 3.67
C GLU A 123 11.39 19.39 2.33
N PHE A 124 10.91 20.49 1.75
CA PHE A 124 11.33 21.06 0.47
C PHE A 124 11.71 22.54 0.69
N PRO A 125 12.94 22.84 1.15
CA PRO A 125 13.31 24.20 1.56
C PRO A 125 13.23 25.23 0.43
N ASP A 126 13.30 24.78 -0.82
CA ASP A 126 13.11 25.61 -2.00
C ASP A 126 11.78 25.35 -2.72
N LEU A 127 10.85 24.58 -2.13
CA LEU A 127 9.58 24.15 -2.71
C LEU A 127 9.72 23.27 -3.98
N LEU A 128 10.87 22.61 -4.18
CA LEU A 128 11.10 21.74 -5.33
C LEU A 128 11.94 20.51 -5.00
N HIS A 129 13.05 20.67 -4.28
CA HIS A 129 13.97 19.59 -3.94
C HIS A 129 13.78 19.16 -2.49
N PRO A 130 13.65 17.85 -2.21
CA PRO A 130 13.58 17.37 -0.84
C PRO A 130 14.92 17.57 -0.12
N ASN A 131 14.86 17.89 1.16
CA ASN A 131 16.00 17.82 2.09
C ASN A 131 16.21 16.38 2.57
N ALA A 132 17.14 16.19 3.52
CA ALA A 132 17.44 14.86 4.07
C ALA A 132 16.20 14.15 4.65
N VAL A 133 15.30 14.88 5.31
CA VAL A 133 14.06 14.32 5.85
C VAL A 133 13.12 13.87 4.72
N GLY A 134 12.96 14.69 3.68
CA GLY A 134 12.18 14.33 2.50
C GLY A 134 12.72 13.08 1.78
N TYR A 135 14.04 12.97 1.63
CA TYR A 135 14.67 11.78 1.04
C TYR A 135 14.48 10.52 1.90
N LEU A 136 14.58 10.63 3.23
CA LEU A 136 14.31 9.52 4.13
C LEU A 136 12.85 9.04 4.01
N LYS A 137 11.89 9.97 3.93
CA LYS A 137 10.47 9.64 3.70
C LYS A 137 10.25 8.95 2.35
N TRP A 138 10.88 9.44 1.29
CA TRP A 138 10.78 8.80 -0.02
C TRP A 138 11.37 7.38 -0.02
N GLY A 139 12.54 7.20 0.60
CA GLY A 139 13.15 5.88 0.77
C GLY A 139 12.24 4.92 1.55
N ALA A 140 11.63 5.39 2.64
CA ALA A 140 10.67 4.60 3.41
C ALA A 140 9.44 4.21 2.58
N ALA A 141 8.90 5.12 1.75
CA ALA A 141 7.79 4.84 0.84
C ALA A 141 8.06 3.73 -0.18
N LEU A 142 9.31 3.58 -0.63
CA LEU A 142 9.70 2.54 -1.59
C LEU A 142 9.97 1.19 -0.94
N ARG A 143 10.32 1.18 0.35
CA ARG A 143 10.77 -0.01 1.07
C ARG A 143 9.77 -1.18 1.03
N PRO A 144 8.46 -1.00 1.31
CA PRO A 144 7.48 -2.09 1.19
C PRO A 144 7.43 -2.72 -0.21
N ILE A 145 7.54 -1.88 -1.25
CA ILE A 145 7.51 -2.32 -2.64
C ILE A 145 8.77 -3.12 -2.98
N PHE A 146 9.94 -2.63 -2.58
CA PHE A 146 11.20 -3.35 -2.79
C PHE A 146 11.23 -4.69 -2.05
N ALA A 147 10.63 -4.75 -0.86
CA ALA A 147 10.49 -6.00 -0.10
C ALA A 147 9.56 -7.00 -0.79
N THR A 148 8.52 -6.53 -1.50
CA THR A 148 7.59 -7.39 -2.26
C THR A 148 8.20 -7.85 -3.59
N LEU A 149 9.11 -7.07 -4.15
CA LEU A 149 9.87 -7.40 -5.36
C LEU A 149 11.15 -8.21 -5.07
N ASP A 150 11.32 -8.68 -3.83
CA ASP A 150 12.50 -9.44 -3.36
C ASP A 150 13.84 -8.74 -3.64
N LEU A 151 13.84 -7.40 -3.64
CA LEU A 151 15.04 -6.57 -3.77
C LEU A 151 15.72 -6.32 -2.42
N ILE A 152 14.95 -6.42 -1.34
CA ILE A 152 15.37 -6.30 0.07
C ILE A 152 14.51 -7.25 0.93
N GLU A 153 14.89 -7.47 2.19
CA GLU A 153 14.09 -8.26 3.14
C GLU A 153 13.75 -9.67 2.60
N THR A 154 14.76 -10.34 2.03
CA THR A 154 14.66 -11.63 1.32
C THR A 154 14.89 -12.86 2.21
N GLU A 155 14.98 -12.66 3.53
CA GLU A 155 15.15 -13.73 4.51
C GLU A 155 13.84 -13.96 5.26
N ASP A 156 13.52 -15.22 5.55
CA ASP A 156 12.32 -15.59 6.31
C ASP A 156 12.39 -15.07 7.75
N ASP A 157 11.28 -14.50 8.26
CA ASP A 157 11.17 -14.05 9.65
C ASP A 157 11.16 -15.24 10.62
N GLN A 158 12.28 -15.47 11.32
CA GLN A 158 12.44 -16.53 12.33
C GLN A 158 11.82 -16.11 13.67
N PHE A 159 10.51 -15.85 13.67
CA PHE A 159 9.79 -15.38 14.86
C PHE A 159 9.24 -16.55 15.70
N THR A 160 9.46 -16.48 17.02
CA THR A 160 8.84 -17.38 18.00
C THR A 160 7.91 -16.56 18.90
N PRO A 161 6.62 -16.94 19.04
CA PRO A 161 5.68 -16.22 19.89
C PRO A 161 6.05 -16.33 21.37
N GLU A 162 5.63 -15.34 22.15
CA GLU A 162 5.76 -15.36 23.61
C GLU A 162 4.98 -16.54 24.22
N SER A 163 5.39 -17.02 25.40
CA SER A 163 4.70 -18.13 26.08
C SER A 163 3.20 -17.88 26.23
N GLY A 164 2.38 -18.86 25.85
CA GLY A 164 0.92 -18.79 25.88
C GLY A 164 0.27 -18.13 24.65
N TYR A 165 1.06 -17.58 23.72
CA TYR A 165 0.55 -17.12 22.44
C TYR A 165 0.59 -18.23 21.38
N GLU A 166 -0.49 -18.31 20.60
CA GLU A 166 -0.59 -19.11 19.39
C GLU A 166 -0.41 -18.20 18.16
N LEU A 167 0.38 -18.65 17.18
CA LEU A 167 0.48 -17.97 15.88
C LEU A 167 -0.81 -18.19 15.09
N LEU A 168 -1.45 -17.09 14.70
CA LEU A 168 -2.54 -17.12 13.73
C LEU A 168 -2.01 -17.16 12.30
N PHE A 169 -0.85 -16.54 12.06
CA PHE A 169 -0.14 -16.62 10.79
C PHE A 169 1.21 -17.29 11.02
N ASN A 170 1.44 -18.41 10.32
CA ASN A 170 2.61 -19.26 10.53
C ASN A 170 3.89 -18.74 9.85
N GLY A 171 3.80 -17.70 9.02
CA GLY A 171 4.95 -17.12 8.30
C GLY A 171 5.31 -17.80 6.97
N HIS A 172 4.69 -18.93 6.62
CA HIS A 172 5.07 -19.74 5.46
C HIS A 172 3.97 -19.89 4.43
N ASP A 173 2.71 -19.97 4.85
CA ASP A 173 1.54 -20.09 3.99
C ASP A 173 0.29 -19.50 4.66
N LEU A 174 -0.86 -19.59 3.99
CA LEU A 174 -2.15 -19.09 4.46
C LEU A 174 -2.95 -20.14 5.24
N THR A 175 -2.29 -21.12 5.86
CA THR A 175 -2.97 -22.09 6.73
C THR A 175 -3.71 -21.41 7.88
N GLY A 176 -4.96 -21.80 8.08
CA GLY A 176 -5.88 -21.15 9.01
C GLY A 176 -6.56 -19.90 8.46
N TRP A 177 -6.29 -19.51 7.21
CA TRP A 177 -6.89 -18.35 6.54
C TRP A 177 -7.68 -18.73 5.29
N GLY A 178 -8.64 -17.88 4.94
CA GLY A 178 -9.59 -18.18 3.88
C GLY A 178 -10.46 -16.99 3.50
N PHE A 179 -11.20 -17.16 2.42
CA PHE A 179 -12.33 -16.29 2.14
C PHE A 179 -13.60 -16.83 2.80
N ARG A 180 -14.41 -15.91 3.32
CA ARG A 180 -15.75 -16.22 3.85
C ARG A 180 -16.80 -15.62 2.93
N PRO A 181 -18.03 -16.18 2.91
CA PRO A 181 -19.12 -15.63 2.11
C PRO A 181 -19.32 -14.14 2.40
N THR A 182 -19.48 -13.35 1.33
CA THR A 182 -19.73 -11.91 1.45
C THR A 182 -21.07 -11.69 2.15
N SER A 183 -21.09 -10.87 3.20
CA SER A 183 -22.30 -10.58 3.99
C SER A 183 -23.41 -9.97 3.12
N LYS A 184 -24.68 -10.11 3.55
CA LYS A 184 -25.80 -9.50 2.81
C LYS A 184 -25.69 -7.97 2.81
N GLU A 185 -25.24 -7.42 3.92
CA GLU A 185 -25.00 -5.99 4.12
C GLU A 185 -23.94 -5.45 3.15
N ASP A 186 -22.85 -6.19 2.94
CA ASP A 186 -21.80 -5.84 1.98
C ASP A 186 -22.31 -5.98 0.54
N GLN A 187 -23.08 -7.04 0.23
CA GLN A 187 -23.71 -7.21 -1.08
C GLN A 187 -24.68 -6.06 -1.42
N GLU A 188 -25.44 -5.57 -0.43
CA GLU A 188 -26.34 -4.42 -0.59
C GLU A 188 -25.57 -3.10 -0.75
N SER A 189 -24.49 -2.94 0.00
CA SER A 189 -23.63 -1.75 -0.09
C SER A 189 -22.92 -1.68 -1.44
N ALA A 190 -22.40 -2.81 -1.94
CA ALA A 190 -21.84 -2.94 -3.28
C ALA A 190 -22.87 -2.57 -4.36
N ARG A 191 -24.09 -3.12 -4.28
CA ARG A 191 -25.19 -2.80 -5.22
C ARG A 191 -25.54 -1.32 -5.24
N ARG A 192 -25.67 -0.69 -4.06
CA ARG A 192 -25.97 0.75 -3.96
C ARG A 192 -24.88 1.61 -4.56
N TRP A 193 -23.62 1.31 -4.27
CA TRP A 193 -22.49 2.04 -4.83
C TRP A 193 -22.42 1.91 -6.35
N GLN A 194 -22.55 0.68 -6.87
CA GLN A 194 -22.55 0.43 -8.31
C GLN A 194 -23.71 1.12 -9.06
N ALA A 195 -24.86 1.27 -8.40
CA ALA A 195 -25.97 2.04 -8.96
C ALA A 195 -25.71 3.56 -8.96
N SER A 196 -24.84 4.05 -8.08
CA SER A 196 -24.54 5.49 -7.92
C SER A 196 -23.38 6.00 -8.78
N ASP A 197 -22.49 5.12 -9.24
CA ASP A 197 -21.30 5.49 -10.01
C ASP A 197 -21.27 4.70 -11.33
N PRO A 198 -21.43 5.38 -12.50
CA PRO A 198 -21.41 4.71 -13.80
C PRO A 198 -20.05 4.09 -14.15
N ASN A 199 -18.98 4.46 -13.44
CA ASN A 199 -17.64 3.89 -13.59
C ASN A 199 -17.28 2.90 -12.47
N ALA A 200 -18.26 2.50 -11.65
CA ALA A 200 -18.03 1.57 -10.56
C ALA A 200 -17.49 0.23 -11.09
N ALA A 201 -16.33 -0.17 -10.57
CA ALA A 201 -15.78 -1.50 -10.83
C ALA A 201 -16.71 -2.61 -10.32
N ALA A 202 -16.58 -3.81 -10.91
CA ALA A 202 -17.23 -5.00 -10.36
C ALA A 202 -16.76 -5.22 -8.92
N TRP A 203 -17.70 -5.54 -8.02
CA TRP A 203 -17.41 -5.92 -6.64
C TRP A 203 -17.33 -7.44 -6.52
N PRO A 204 -16.17 -8.02 -6.17
CA PRO A 204 -16.03 -9.47 -6.02
C PRO A 204 -16.90 -10.00 -4.89
N ILE A 205 -17.72 -11.02 -5.20
CA ILE A 205 -18.60 -11.68 -4.24
C ILE A 205 -18.10 -13.10 -4.00
N VAL A 206 -17.90 -13.44 -2.74
CA VAL A 206 -17.59 -14.80 -2.29
C VAL A 206 -18.91 -15.46 -1.94
N THR A 207 -19.28 -16.53 -2.64
CA THR A 207 -20.54 -17.25 -2.40
C THR A 207 -20.36 -18.39 -1.41
N GLU A 208 -19.23 -19.08 -1.46
CA GLU A 208 -18.89 -20.22 -0.61
C GLU A 208 -17.55 -19.96 0.10
N PRO A 209 -17.36 -20.47 1.33
CA PRO A 209 -16.09 -20.35 2.03
C PRO A 209 -14.97 -21.07 1.26
N VAL A 210 -13.77 -20.48 1.29
CA VAL A 210 -12.57 -21.05 0.66
C VAL A 210 -11.47 -21.08 1.71
N SER A 211 -10.90 -22.25 1.98
CA SER A 211 -9.67 -22.38 2.79
C SER A 211 -8.42 -22.27 1.91
N PHE A 212 -7.39 -21.62 2.43
CA PHE A 212 -6.06 -21.51 1.80
C PHE A 212 -4.99 -22.31 2.54
N ASP A 213 -5.38 -23.38 3.24
CA ASP A 213 -4.42 -24.27 3.91
C ASP A 213 -3.36 -24.80 2.94
N GLY A 214 -2.09 -24.64 3.33
CA GLY A 214 -0.91 -25.00 2.53
C GLY A 214 -0.64 -24.10 1.32
N GLN A 215 -1.41 -23.03 1.10
CA GLN A 215 -1.26 -22.16 -0.06
C GLN A 215 -0.49 -20.88 0.29
N GLY A 216 0.54 -20.55 -0.49
CA GLY A 216 1.30 -19.31 -0.33
C GLY A 216 0.57 -18.04 -0.78
N LYS A 217 -0.61 -18.15 -1.41
CA LYS A 217 -1.40 -17.00 -1.88
C LYS A 217 -2.88 -17.34 -2.02
N SER A 218 -3.74 -16.31 -1.98
CA SER A 218 -5.16 -16.44 -2.31
C SER A 218 -5.37 -16.71 -3.81
N ASN A 219 -6.54 -17.27 -4.16
CA ASN A 219 -6.91 -17.59 -5.55
C ASN A 219 -6.80 -16.39 -6.51
N ASP A 220 -7.08 -15.19 -6.01
CA ASP A 220 -7.01 -13.94 -6.78
C ASP A 220 -5.67 -13.19 -6.64
N GLY A 221 -4.73 -13.75 -5.87
CA GLY A 221 -3.41 -13.20 -5.60
C GLY A 221 -3.38 -11.95 -4.72
N ARG A 222 -4.52 -11.50 -4.17
CA ARG A 222 -4.61 -10.30 -3.31
C ARG A 222 -3.83 -10.47 -2.01
N TYR A 223 -3.78 -11.68 -1.48
CA TYR A 223 -3.03 -12.02 -0.28
C TYR A 223 -1.93 -13.01 -0.66
N ALA A 224 -0.68 -12.68 -0.36
CA ALA A 224 0.47 -13.51 -0.68
C ALA A 224 1.46 -13.54 0.47
N VAL A 225 2.10 -14.68 0.68
CA VAL A 225 3.15 -14.85 1.68
C VAL A 225 4.50 -14.60 1.04
N HIS A 226 5.27 -13.68 1.62
CA HIS A 226 6.63 -13.34 1.23
C HIS A 226 7.52 -13.30 2.47
N HIS A 227 8.43 -14.25 2.62
CA HIS A 227 9.48 -14.21 3.64
C HIS A 227 8.99 -13.91 5.07
N GLY A 228 7.98 -14.64 5.56
CA GLY A 228 7.39 -14.38 6.88
C GLY A 228 6.40 -13.22 6.95
N ARG A 229 6.07 -12.59 5.81
CA ARG A 229 5.11 -11.48 5.71
C ARG A 229 3.89 -11.92 4.92
N LEU A 230 2.71 -11.55 5.41
CA LEU A 230 1.47 -11.61 4.66
C LEU A 230 1.29 -10.25 3.97
N VAL A 231 1.49 -10.22 2.66
CA VAL A 231 1.42 -9.05 1.81
C VAL A 231 0.03 -8.95 1.18
N VAL A 232 -0.60 -7.79 1.35
CA VAL A 232 -1.85 -7.43 0.69
C VAL A 232 -1.50 -6.62 -0.55
N THR A 233 -1.43 -7.30 -1.71
CA THR A 233 -0.86 -6.76 -2.96
C THR A 233 -1.82 -5.81 -3.66
N THR A 234 -1.34 -4.67 -4.19
CA THR A 234 -2.22 -3.72 -4.90
C THR A 234 -2.63 -4.30 -6.25
N PRO A 235 -3.94 -4.50 -6.54
CA PRO A 235 -4.35 -5.02 -7.83
C PRO A 235 -4.06 -4.01 -8.96
N ALA A 236 -3.58 -4.51 -10.09
CA ALA A 236 -3.26 -3.69 -11.26
C ALA A 236 -4.51 -2.96 -11.81
N GLU A 237 -5.67 -3.62 -11.78
CA GLU A 237 -6.97 -2.97 -11.93
C GLU A 237 -8.08 -3.69 -11.18
N GLY A 238 -9.22 -2.99 -11.10
CA GLY A 238 -10.45 -3.52 -10.55
C GLY A 238 -10.37 -3.70 -9.04
N ARG A 239 -11.46 -4.24 -8.48
CA ARG A 239 -11.49 -4.66 -7.08
C ARG A 239 -11.14 -6.14 -7.02
N ARG A 240 -10.42 -6.52 -5.97
CA ARG A 240 -10.19 -7.91 -5.56
C ARG A 240 -10.94 -8.17 -4.26
N ILE A 241 -10.98 -9.43 -3.81
CA ILE A 241 -11.63 -9.75 -2.54
C ILE A 241 -10.85 -9.03 -1.45
N GLN A 242 -11.53 -8.14 -0.72
CA GLN A 242 -10.88 -7.20 0.19
C GLN A 242 -10.69 -7.76 1.60
N GLN A 243 -11.22 -8.94 1.91
CA GLN A 243 -11.23 -9.47 3.26
C GLN A 243 -10.68 -10.90 3.27
N LEU A 244 -9.62 -11.10 4.04
CA LEU A 244 -9.09 -12.41 4.39
C LEU A 244 -9.46 -12.70 5.84
N TRP A 245 -9.98 -13.89 6.10
CA TRP A 245 -10.51 -14.28 7.39
C TRP A 245 -9.79 -15.50 7.93
N THR A 246 -9.66 -15.58 9.23
CA THR A 246 -9.39 -16.85 9.91
C THR A 246 -10.52 -17.84 9.62
N THR A 247 -10.18 -19.13 9.47
CA THR A 247 -11.16 -20.20 9.18
C THR A 247 -11.98 -20.61 10.40
N ARG A 248 -11.56 -20.19 11.60
CA ARG A 248 -12.28 -20.40 12.87
C ARG A 248 -12.75 -19.09 13.50
N ASP A 249 -13.69 -19.18 14.42
CA ASP A 249 -14.19 -18.06 15.21
C ASP A 249 -13.54 -18.05 16.60
N PHE A 250 -13.56 -16.87 17.23
CA PHE A 250 -12.93 -16.61 18.52
C PHE A 250 -13.93 -15.99 19.49
N GLN A 251 -13.89 -16.42 20.76
CA GLN A 251 -14.79 -15.97 21.84
C GLN A 251 -14.02 -15.79 23.15
N GLY A 252 -14.64 -15.13 24.14
CA GLY A 252 -14.06 -14.91 25.48
C GLY A 252 -13.00 -13.80 25.55
N ASP A 253 -12.29 -13.68 26.66
CA ASP A 253 -11.25 -12.65 26.77
C ASP A 253 -9.99 -13.07 26.00
N PHE A 254 -9.34 -12.11 25.35
CA PHE A 254 -8.13 -12.38 24.57
C PHE A 254 -7.19 -11.20 24.49
N THR A 255 -5.93 -11.50 24.19
CA THR A 255 -4.95 -10.53 23.72
C THR A 255 -4.50 -10.93 22.31
N LEU A 256 -4.66 -10.04 21.33
CA LEU A 256 -4.16 -10.18 19.97
C LEU A 256 -2.98 -9.21 19.77
N LYS A 257 -1.91 -9.68 19.15
CA LYS A 257 -0.79 -8.87 18.73
C LYS A 257 -0.44 -9.13 17.27
N LEU A 258 -0.05 -8.10 16.55
CA LEU A 258 0.51 -8.22 15.21
C LEU A 258 1.44 -7.04 14.92
N GLU A 259 2.29 -7.18 13.91
CA GLU A 259 3.00 -6.05 13.33
C GLU A 259 2.46 -5.76 11.93
N PHE A 260 2.30 -4.47 11.60
CA PHE A 260 1.87 -4.03 10.28
C PHE A 260 2.77 -2.93 9.70
N ARG A 261 2.84 -2.86 8.38
CA ARG A 261 3.50 -1.80 7.60
C ARG A 261 2.60 -1.40 6.43
N ALA A 262 2.58 -0.12 6.09
CA ALA A 262 1.67 0.46 5.10
C ALA A 262 2.44 1.32 4.08
N THR A 263 2.17 1.17 2.78
CA THR A 263 2.63 2.15 1.79
C THR A 263 1.97 3.50 2.00
N PRO A 264 2.52 4.62 1.46
CA PRO A 264 1.90 5.93 1.60
C PRO A 264 0.42 5.91 1.21
N ASN A 265 -0.40 6.50 2.07
CA ASN A 265 -1.84 6.66 1.83
C ASN A 265 -2.60 5.32 1.70
N ALA A 266 -2.01 4.19 2.11
CA ALA A 266 -2.75 2.95 2.21
C ALA A 266 -3.89 3.10 3.23
N ASP A 267 -5.04 2.50 2.92
CA ASP A 267 -6.26 2.54 3.70
C ASP A 267 -6.76 1.11 3.86
N SER A 268 -6.85 0.65 5.11
CA SER A 268 -7.21 -0.73 5.42
C SER A 268 -7.69 -0.88 6.87
N GLY A 269 -7.79 -2.15 7.30
CA GLY A 269 -8.27 -2.55 8.61
C GLY A 269 -7.83 -3.95 9.03
N VAL A 270 -7.95 -4.21 10.32
CA VAL A 270 -7.88 -5.53 10.95
C VAL A 270 -9.25 -5.79 11.54
N PHE A 271 -9.82 -6.97 11.29
CA PHE A 271 -11.12 -7.33 11.84
C PHE A 271 -10.96 -8.10 13.15
N LEU A 272 -11.72 -7.67 14.16
CA LEU A 272 -11.81 -8.25 15.48
C LEU A 272 -13.23 -8.78 15.65
N ARG A 273 -13.40 -10.11 15.57
CA ARG A 273 -14.72 -10.77 15.55
C ARG A 273 -15.67 -10.16 14.51
N GLY A 274 -15.16 -9.98 13.29
CA GLY A 274 -15.91 -9.37 12.20
C GLY A 274 -16.05 -7.84 12.26
N LYS A 275 -15.68 -7.16 13.36
CA LYS A 275 -15.70 -5.69 13.42
C LYS A 275 -14.35 -5.09 13.03
N GLN A 276 -14.37 -4.12 12.12
CA GLN A 276 -13.15 -3.51 11.61
C GLN A 276 -12.55 -2.48 12.58
N LEU A 277 -11.30 -2.69 12.97
CA LEU A 277 -10.40 -1.70 13.55
C LEU A 277 -9.52 -1.12 12.43
N GLN A 278 -9.43 0.20 12.36
CA GLN A 278 -8.65 0.84 11.30
C GLN A 278 -7.15 0.58 11.43
N CYS A 279 -6.52 0.17 10.34
CA CYS A 279 -5.08 -0.13 10.26
C CYS A 279 -4.55 0.30 8.89
N ARG A 280 -3.75 1.36 8.84
CA ARG A 280 -3.48 2.11 7.61
C ARG A 280 -2.21 2.95 7.74
N ASP A 281 -1.87 3.74 6.72
CA ASP A 281 -0.90 4.82 6.89
C ASP A 281 -1.48 5.94 7.74
N PHE A 282 -1.38 5.81 9.06
CA PHE A 282 -2.01 6.75 10.01
C PHE A 282 -1.53 8.19 9.83
N SER A 283 -0.32 8.41 9.30
CA SER A 283 0.18 9.76 9.07
C SER A 283 -0.58 10.51 7.96
N LEU A 284 -1.20 9.78 7.02
CA LEU A 284 -1.90 10.36 5.86
C LEU A 284 -3.41 10.06 5.87
N ALA A 285 -3.84 8.93 6.43
CA ALA A 285 -5.20 8.41 6.34
C ALA A 285 -5.85 8.08 7.69
N GLY A 286 -7.17 8.24 7.77
CA GLY A 286 -7.98 7.94 8.96
C GLY A 286 -7.81 8.92 10.14
N PRO A 287 -8.28 8.54 11.33
CA PRO A 287 -8.42 9.42 12.48
C PRO A 287 -7.15 9.54 13.34
N TYR A 288 -6.26 8.54 13.32
CA TYR A 288 -5.13 8.47 14.26
C TYR A 288 -3.86 9.21 13.76
N LYS A 289 -4.03 10.42 13.23
CA LYS A 289 -2.94 11.18 12.56
C LYS A 289 -1.88 11.78 13.48
N GLN A 290 -2.08 11.70 14.80
CA GLN A 290 -1.27 12.40 15.80
C GLN A 290 -0.45 11.47 16.70
N LEU A 291 -0.37 10.18 16.36
CA LEU A 291 0.42 9.19 17.09
C LEU A 291 1.92 9.56 17.01
N GLN A 292 2.56 9.67 18.17
CA GLN A 292 3.95 10.11 18.28
C GLN A 292 4.94 8.97 18.00
N ASN A 293 4.56 7.74 18.34
CA ASN A 293 5.36 6.54 18.19
C ASN A 293 5.06 5.81 16.87
N TYR A 294 4.09 6.26 16.07
CA TYR A 294 3.81 5.66 14.77
C TYR A 294 5.00 5.85 13.82
N ARG A 295 5.44 4.74 13.22
CA ARG A 295 6.57 4.69 12.29
C ARG A 295 6.03 4.58 10.88
N ALA A 296 5.92 5.72 10.19
CA ALA A 296 5.40 5.77 8.83
C ALA A 296 6.22 4.88 7.89
N GLN A 297 5.53 4.03 7.11
CA GLN A 297 6.12 3.07 6.17
C GLN A 297 7.14 2.09 6.79
N ASP A 298 7.12 1.90 8.11
CA ASP A 298 7.89 0.87 8.81
C ASP A 298 6.94 -0.04 9.61
N TRP A 299 7.49 -1.03 10.30
CA TRP A 299 6.72 -1.95 11.12
C TRP A 299 6.16 -1.25 12.37
N ASN A 300 4.90 -1.50 12.68
CA ASN A 300 4.19 -0.97 13.85
C ASN A 300 3.51 -2.11 14.58
N GLU A 301 3.70 -2.24 15.90
CA GLU A 301 3.00 -3.24 16.70
C GLU A 301 1.59 -2.73 17.03
N LEU A 302 0.59 -3.54 16.67
CA LEU A 302 -0.78 -3.39 17.11
C LEU A 302 -1.05 -4.40 18.22
N VAL A 303 -1.54 -3.91 19.36
CA VAL A 303 -1.95 -4.74 20.50
C VAL A 303 -3.42 -4.47 20.81
N VAL A 304 -4.20 -5.53 20.89
CA VAL A 304 -5.63 -5.49 21.22
C VAL A 304 -5.86 -6.38 22.44
N VAL A 305 -6.38 -5.79 23.50
CA VAL A 305 -6.74 -6.50 24.74
C VAL A 305 -8.25 -6.44 24.91
N ALA A 306 -8.91 -7.57 24.72
CA ALA A 306 -10.36 -7.70 24.80
C ALA A 306 -10.79 -8.26 26.17
N ARG A 307 -11.77 -7.60 26.79
CA ARG A 307 -12.42 -8.00 28.04
C ARG A 307 -13.93 -7.88 27.86
N GLY A 308 -14.63 -9.00 27.91
CA GLY A 308 -16.05 -9.09 27.57
C GLY A 308 -16.31 -8.65 26.13
N ASN A 309 -17.17 -7.65 25.96
CA ASN A 309 -17.58 -7.11 24.66
C ASN A 309 -16.86 -5.81 24.27
N ARG A 310 -15.72 -5.50 24.91
CA ARG A 310 -14.91 -4.32 24.61
C ARG A 310 -13.44 -4.67 24.50
N ALA A 311 -12.71 -3.91 23.69
CA ALA A 311 -11.26 -3.99 23.61
C ALA A 311 -10.59 -2.63 23.74
N GLU A 312 -9.45 -2.63 24.42
CA GLU A 312 -8.47 -1.56 24.35
C GLU A 312 -7.49 -1.88 23.22
N CYS A 313 -7.29 -0.94 22.30
CA CYS A 313 -6.41 -1.10 21.14
C CYS A 313 -5.29 -0.07 21.20
N ARG A 314 -4.05 -0.52 20.97
CA ARG A 314 -2.84 0.32 21.01
C ARG A 314 -1.97 0.10 19.79
N CYS A 315 -1.39 1.18 19.26
CA CYS A 315 -0.35 1.14 18.23
C CYS A 315 0.97 1.63 18.84
N ASN A 316 2.01 0.80 18.85
CA ASN A 316 3.30 1.09 19.48
C ASN A 316 3.16 1.63 20.93
N GLY A 317 2.24 1.03 21.69
CA GLY A 317 1.91 1.41 23.06
C GLY A 317 0.96 2.61 23.23
N GLU A 318 0.76 3.42 22.19
CA GLU A 318 -0.18 4.54 22.23
C GLU A 318 -1.62 4.07 22.04
N LEU A 319 -2.54 4.63 22.82
CA LEU A 319 -3.97 4.29 22.76
C LEU A 319 -4.60 4.82 21.48
N ILE A 320 -5.21 3.93 20.68
CA ILE A 320 -5.99 4.30 19.49
C ILE A 320 -7.49 4.11 19.71
N GLU A 321 -7.90 3.12 20.50
CA GLU A 321 -9.29 2.91 20.91
C GLU A 321 -9.33 2.47 22.38
N ALA A 322 -10.09 3.19 23.21
CA ALA A 322 -10.22 2.87 24.64
C ALA A 322 -11.27 1.78 24.93
N ALA A 323 -12.29 1.68 24.08
CA ALA A 323 -13.47 0.86 24.35
C ALA A 323 -14.12 0.37 23.05
N PHE A 324 -13.31 -0.21 22.16
CA PHE A 324 -13.74 -0.75 20.88
C PHE A 324 -14.72 -1.90 21.10
N GLU A 325 -15.98 -1.72 20.73
CA GLU A 325 -17.01 -2.73 21.01
C GLU A 325 -16.82 -3.94 20.09
N LEU A 326 -16.95 -5.14 20.66
CA LEU A 326 -16.78 -6.40 19.98
C LEU A 326 -18.04 -7.26 20.09
N PRO A 327 -18.40 -8.02 19.04
CA PRO A 327 -19.31 -9.15 19.18
C PRO A 327 -18.78 -10.20 20.18
N ASP A 328 -19.68 -11.06 20.68
CA ASP A 328 -19.32 -12.14 21.61
C ASP A 328 -18.43 -13.19 20.95
N THR A 329 -18.68 -13.48 19.67
CA THR A 329 -17.93 -14.42 18.85
C THR A 329 -17.73 -13.89 17.43
N GLY A 330 -16.69 -14.36 16.75
CA GLY A 330 -16.49 -14.14 15.33
C GLY A 330 -15.02 -14.33 14.91
N PRO A 331 -14.73 -14.26 13.61
CA PRO A 331 -13.37 -14.41 13.10
C PRO A 331 -12.51 -13.16 13.31
N PHE A 332 -11.20 -13.38 13.35
CA PHE A 332 -10.24 -12.32 13.03
C PHE A 332 -10.01 -12.24 11.52
N GLY A 333 -9.65 -11.07 11.03
CA GLY A 333 -9.45 -10.85 9.60
C GLY A 333 -8.49 -9.71 9.27
N LEU A 334 -8.08 -9.65 8.02
CA LEU A 334 -7.24 -8.61 7.44
C LEU A 334 -7.94 -8.03 6.22
N GLU A 335 -7.88 -6.71 6.09
CA GLU A 335 -8.41 -6.02 4.93
C GLU A 335 -7.31 -5.70 3.92
N GLY A 336 -7.70 -5.63 2.65
CA GLY A 336 -7.04 -4.81 1.65
C GLY A 336 -8.06 -3.94 0.93
N ASP A 337 -8.13 -2.65 1.27
CA ASP A 337 -8.91 -1.69 0.49
C ASP A 337 -8.02 -0.93 -0.50
N ARG A 338 -7.19 0.01 -0.03
CA ARG A 338 -6.33 0.84 -0.88
C ARG A 338 -4.86 0.76 -0.48
N GLY A 339 -3.98 0.75 -1.47
CA GLY A 339 -2.53 0.64 -1.27
C GLY A 339 -2.12 -0.77 -0.80
N GLN A 340 -0.82 -0.93 -0.58
CA GLN A 340 -0.26 -2.18 -0.07
C GLN A 340 -0.15 -2.11 1.45
N MET A 341 -0.60 -3.19 2.09
CA MET A 341 -0.40 -3.46 3.51
C MET A 341 0.45 -4.72 3.65
N GLU A 342 1.26 -4.79 4.70
CA GLU A 342 1.98 -5.99 5.08
C GLU A 342 1.74 -6.27 6.55
N TYR A 343 1.58 -7.55 6.89
CA TYR A 343 1.36 -8.02 8.25
C TYR A 343 2.35 -9.14 8.58
N ARG A 344 2.80 -9.20 9.83
CA ARG A 344 3.59 -10.32 10.34
C ARG A 344 3.35 -10.56 11.81
N ARG A 345 3.83 -11.70 12.32
CA ARG A 345 3.81 -12.04 13.76
C ARG A 345 2.42 -11.94 14.38
N ILE A 346 1.40 -12.29 13.59
CA ILE A 346 -0.01 -12.27 14.00
C ILE A 346 -0.22 -13.43 14.95
N ARG A 347 -0.51 -13.09 16.21
CA ARG A 347 -0.55 -14.05 17.30
C ARG A 347 -1.58 -13.63 18.32
N TRP A 348 -2.19 -14.61 18.97
CA TRP A 348 -3.21 -14.34 19.96
C TRP A 348 -3.04 -15.25 21.17
N LYS A 349 -3.64 -14.85 22.27
CA LYS A 349 -3.72 -15.62 23.51
C LYS A 349 -5.12 -15.45 24.10
N GLN A 350 -5.70 -16.56 24.53
CA GLN A 350 -6.88 -16.54 25.38
C GLN A 350 -6.48 -16.19 26.82
N ASP A 351 -7.16 -15.22 27.43
CA ASP A 351 -6.83 -14.70 28.76
C ASP A 351 -7.56 -15.41 29.91
#